data_AF-A0A670ICY3-F1
#
_entry.id   AF-A0A670ICY3-F1
#
_cell.length_a   1.000
_cell.length_b   1.000
_cell.length_c   1.000
_cell.angle_alpha   90.00
_cell.angle_beta   90.00
_cell.angle_gamma   90.00
#
_symmetry.space_group_name_H-M   'P 1'
#
loop_
_entity.id
_entity.type
_entity.pdbx_description
1 polymer ?
#
loop_
_entity_poly.entity_id
_entity_poly.type
_entity_poly.pdbx_seq_one_letter_code
_entity_poly.pdbx_strand_id
1 'polypeptide(L)'
;VFDHECNKTVDVREIGTIIRSLGCCPSEGDLHDMIAEVEEEEPTGFIRLEKFLPMMTRVLTERRYRPIPEDILLRAFEVLDQNKCGHLTKDELVKYMTEEGEPFTQEEMEEMLSAAVDPETNNVRYKDYISMMVVDEN
;
A
#
# COMPACT_ATOMS: atom_id res chain seq x y z
N VAL A 1 -20.05 -4.14 -2.81
CA VAL A 1 -19.14 -3.04 -2.43
C VAL A 1 -18.42 -2.49 -3.64
N PHE A 2 -17.97 -3.31 -4.61
CA PHE A 2 -17.20 -2.81 -5.76
C PHE A 2 -17.86 -3.02 -7.14
N ASP A 3 -18.74 -4.02 -7.30
CA ASP A 3 -19.63 -4.10 -8.48
C ASP A 3 -20.92 -3.30 -8.22
N HIS A 4 -20.80 -1.96 -8.22
CA HIS A 4 -21.93 -1.06 -7.93
C HIS A 4 -23.08 -1.19 -8.94
N GLU A 5 -22.74 -1.51 -10.19
CA GLU A 5 -23.71 -1.62 -11.29
C GLU A 5 -24.28 -3.03 -11.45
N CYS A 6 -23.83 -4.00 -10.63
CA CYS A 6 -24.18 -5.42 -10.74
C CYS A 6 -23.89 -5.99 -12.16
N ASN A 7 -22.86 -5.44 -12.83
CA ASN A 7 -22.50 -5.78 -14.19
C ASN A 7 -21.39 -6.86 -14.27
N LYS A 8 -20.96 -7.37 -13.11
CA LYS A 8 -19.91 -8.40 -12.94
C LYS A 8 -18.53 -7.97 -13.40
N THR A 9 -18.25 -6.68 -13.35
CA THR A 9 -16.93 -6.12 -13.67
C THR A 9 -16.40 -5.27 -12.53
N VAL A 10 -15.11 -4.99 -12.57
CA VAL A 10 -14.39 -4.13 -11.64
C VAL A 10 -13.59 -3.14 -12.46
N ASP A 11 -13.65 -1.86 -12.11
CA ASP A 11 -12.80 -0.85 -12.73
C ASP A 11 -11.33 -1.13 -12.38
N VAL A 12 -10.45 -1.13 -13.39
CA VAL A 12 -9.03 -1.42 -13.20
C VAL A 12 -8.41 -0.48 -12.15
N ARG A 13 -8.88 0.76 -12.05
CA ARG A 13 -8.40 1.76 -11.09
C ARG A 13 -8.74 1.42 -9.64
N GLU A 14 -9.76 0.59 -9.41
CA GLU A 14 -10.19 0.19 -8.06
C GLU A 14 -9.47 -1.08 -7.56
N ILE A 15 -8.75 -1.80 -8.44
CA ILE A 15 -8.10 -3.07 -8.11
C ILE A 15 -7.13 -2.94 -6.94
N GLY A 16 -6.28 -1.91 -6.93
CA GLY A 16 -5.36 -1.65 -5.83
C GLY A 16 -6.07 -1.46 -4.50
N THR A 17 -7.12 -0.63 -4.49
CA THR A 17 -7.95 -0.39 -3.29
C THR A 17 -8.62 -1.67 -2.81
N ILE A 18 -9.14 -2.49 -3.72
CA ILE A 18 -9.80 -3.75 -3.36
C ILE A 18 -8.79 -4.71 -2.72
N ILE A 19 -7.64 -4.90 -3.35
CA ILE A 19 -6.62 -5.83 -2.85
C ILE A 19 -6.09 -5.37 -1.49
N ARG A 20 -5.86 -4.06 -1.31
CA ARG A 20 -5.45 -3.47 -0.02
C ARG A 20 -6.52 -3.61 1.06
N SER A 21 -7.79 -3.48 0.70
CA SER A 21 -8.91 -3.70 1.63
C SER A 21 -9.04 -5.15 2.10
N LEU A 22 -8.50 -6.11 1.35
CA LEU A 22 -8.42 -7.53 1.73
C LEU A 22 -7.22 -7.86 2.62
N GLY A 23 -6.45 -6.84 3.05
CA GLY A 23 -5.30 -7.00 3.94
C GLY A 23 -4.01 -7.37 3.22
N CYS A 24 -3.95 -7.23 1.90
CA CYS A 24 -2.73 -7.41 1.12
C CYS A 24 -2.01 -6.07 0.89
N CYS A 25 -0.68 -6.08 0.80
CA CYS A 25 0.14 -4.89 0.54
C CYS A 25 1.05 -5.12 -0.69
N PRO A 26 0.50 -5.29 -1.91
CA PRO A 26 1.30 -5.35 -3.13
C PRO A 26 1.89 -3.97 -3.47
N SER A 27 3.05 -3.95 -4.14
CA SER A 27 3.62 -2.77 -4.79
C SER A 27 2.78 -2.34 -6.01
N GLU A 28 2.99 -1.14 -6.55
CA GLU A 28 2.29 -0.74 -7.79
C GLU A 28 2.76 -1.60 -8.98
N GLY A 29 4.04 -1.98 -9.01
CA GLY A 29 4.55 -3.00 -9.94
C GLY A 29 3.85 -4.35 -9.82
N ASP A 30 3.63 -4.86 -8.60
CA ASP A 30 2.88 -6.10 -8.38
C ASP A 30 1.43 -5.98 -8.86
N LEU A 31 0.77 -4.85 -8.58
CA LEU A 31 -0.59 -4.59 -9.04
C LEU A 31 -0.69 -4.57 -10.56
N HIS A 32 0.28 -3.93 -11.23
CA HIS A 32 0.36 -3.91 -12.68
C HIS A 32 0.46 -5.34 -13.25
N ASP A 33 1.33 -6.18 -12.68
CA ASP A 33 1.48 -7.58 -13.11
C ASP A 33 0.21 -8.40 -12.86
N MET A 34 -0.46 -8.18 -11.72
CA MET A 34 -1.72 -8.84 -11.38
C MET A 34 -2.85 -8.42 -12.33
N ILE A 35 -2.91 -7.15 -12.73
CA ILE A 35 -3.88 -6.64 -13.71
C ILE A 35 -3.61 -7.27 -15.07
N ALA A 36 -2.35 -7.27 -15.53
CA ALA A 36 -1.96 -7.85 -16.81
C ALA A 36 -2.25 -9.36 -16.90
N GLU A 37 -2.25 -10.10 -15.79
CA GLU A 37 -2.63 -11.52 -15.75
C GLU A 37 -4.12 -11.74 -16.11
N VAL A 38 -5.00 -10.80 -15.75
CA VAL A 38 -6.45 -10.98 -15.83
C VAL A 38 -7.14 -10.07 -16.85
N GLU A 39 -6.42 -9.12 -17.43
CA GLU A 39 -6.95 -8.24 -18.48
C GLU A 39 -7.32 -9.04 -19.76
N GLU A 40 -8.21 -8.48 -20.58
CA GLU A 40 -8.50 -9.01 -21.91
C GLU A 40 -7.37 -8.61 -22.90
N GLU A 41 -7.30 -9.26 -24.06
CA GLU A 41 -6.32 -8.90 -25.10
C GLU A 41 -6.43 -7.42 -25.53
N GLU A 42 -7.65 -6.88 -25.49
CA GLU A 42 -7.93 -5.47 -25.69
C GLU A 42 -8.27 -4.81 -24.34
N PRO A 43 -7.49 -3.82 -23.86
CA PRO A 43 -7.76 -3.12 -22.61
C PRO A 43 -9.10 -2.40 -22.64
N THR A 44 -10.03 -2.82 -21.77
CA THR A 44 -11.38 -2.23 -21.70
C THR A 44 -11.52 -1.19 -20.58
N GLY A 45 -10.51 -1.09 -19.70
CA GLY A 45 -10.61 -0.35 -18.43
C GLY A 45 -11.36 -1.10 -17.33
N PHE A 46 -11.87 -2.31 -17.63
CA PHE A 46 -12.59 -3.15 -16.68
C PHE A 46 -12.05 -4.58 -16.69
N ILE A 47 -12.08 -5.24 -15.52
CA ILE A 47 -11.76 -6.65 -15.35
C ILE A 47 -13.03 -7.42 -15.00
N ARG A 48 -13.24 -8.58 -15.65
CA ARG A 48 -14.38 -9.45 -15.34
C ARG A 48 -14.17 -10.15 -14.00
N LEU A 49 -15.20 -10.17 -13.14
CA LEU A 49 -15.12 -10.85 -11.83
C LEU A 49 -14.74 -12.33 -11.94
N GLU A 50 -15.16 -13.01 -13.01
CA GLU A 50 -14.81 -14.41 -13.26
C GLU A 50 -13.31 -14.66 -13.44
N LYS A 51 -12.52 -13.64 -13.80
CA LYS A 51 -11.05 -13.69 -13.88
C LYS A 51 -10.40 -13.17 -12.60
N PHE A 52 -10.93 -12.08 -12.04
CA PHE A 52 -10.40 -11.48 -10.82
C PHE A 52 -10.51 -12.42 -9.61
N LEU A 53 -11.68 -13.06 -9.41
CA LEU A 53 -11.93 -13.87 -8.22
C LEU A 53 -11.00 -15.09 -8.11
N PRO A 54 -10.73 -15.89 -9.17
CA PRO A 54 -9.74 -16.97 -9.09
C PRO A 54 -8.33 -16.48 -8.77
N MET A 55 -7.87 -15.39 -9.40
CA MET A 55 -6.57 -14.80 -9.14
C MET A 55 -6.47 -14.37 -7.66
N MET A 56 -7.48 -13.66 -7.15
CA MET A 56 -7.47 -13.18 -5.78
C MET A 56 -7.61 -14.32 -4.76
N THR A 57 -8.40 -15.35 -5.08
CA THR A 57 -8.50 -16.57 -4.27
C THR A 57 -7.15 -17.24 -4.11
N ARG A 58 -6.35 -17.31 -5.19
CA ARG A 58 -4.99 -17.85 -5.15
C ARG A 58 -4.10 -16.99 -4.25
N VAL A 59 -4.09 -15.67 -4.44
CA VAL A 59 -3.29 -14.74 -3.62
C VAL A 59 -3.57 -14.90 -2.13
N LEU A 60 -4.85 -14.95 -1.74
CA LEU A 60 -5.24 -15.11 -0.33
C LEU A 60 -4.88 -16.49 0.22
N THR A 61 -5.13 -17.55 -0.55
CA THR A 61 -4.86 -18.94 -0.12
C THR A 61 -3.37 -19.21 0.02
N GLU A 62 -2.58 -18.70 -0.93
CA GLU A 62 -1.11 -18.77 -0.90
C GLU A 62 -0.49 -17.75 0.05
N ARG A 63 -1.31 -16.91 0.70
CA ARG A 63 -0.87 -15.93 1.70
C ARG A 63 0.19 -14.97 1.15
N ARG A 64 0.06 -14.60 -0.14
CA ARG A 64 0.94 -13.66 -0.85
C ARG A 64 0.64 -12.22 -0.43
N TYR A 65 1.63 -11.34 -0.61
CA TYR A 65 1.51 -9.90 -0.34
C TYR A 65 1.03 -9.56 1.06
N ARG A 66 1.42 -10.34 2.08
CA ARG A 66 1.05 -10.00 3.46
C ARG A 66 1.79 -8.76 3.95
N PRO A 67 1.20 -7.99 4.88
CA PRO A 67 1.86 -6.85 5.49
C PRO A 67 3.20 -7.27 6.10
N ILE A 68 4.17 -6.36 6.04
CA ILE A 68 5.45 -6.55 6.71
C ILE A 68 5.22 -6.52 8.23
N PRO A 69 5.76 -7.49 8.99
CA PRO A 69 5.67 -7.48 10.45
C PRO A 69 6.15 -6.18 11.09
N GLU A 70 5.45 -5.74 12.14
CA GLU A 70 5.73 -4.50 12.87
C GLU A 70 7.20 -4.39 13.32
N ASP A 71 7.79 -5.50 13.81
CA ASP A 71 9.16 -5.54 14.29
C ASP A 71 10.20 -5.39 13.16
N ILE A 72 9.84 -5.74 11.93
CA ILE A 72 10.68 -5.52 10.75
C ILE A 72 10.54 -4.06 10.29
N LEU A 73 9.33 -3.51 10.26
CA LEU A 73 9.10 -2.10 9.96
C LEU A 73 9.84 -1.20 10.94
N LEU A 74 9.74 -1.48 12.24
CA LEU A 74 10.43 -0.73 13.29
C LEU A 74 11.95 -0.72 13.05
N ARG A 75 12.53 -1.89 12.76
CA ARG A 75 13.96 -2.00 12.46
C ARG A 75 14.35 -1.23 11.20
N ALA A 76 13.49 -1.18 10.18
CA ALA A 76 13.72 -0.37 8.99
C ALA A 76 13.79 1.13 9.32
N PHE A 77 12.83 1.65 10.10
CA PHE A 77 12.85 3.05 10.53
C PHE A 77 14.03 3.38 11.44
N GLU A 78 14.45 2.47 12.33
CA GLU A 78 15.63 2.64 13.18
C GLU A 78 16.94 2.74 12.37
N VAL A 79 17.00 2.19 11.15
CA VAL A 79 18.14 2.38 10.24
C VAL A 79 18.15 3.80 9.65
N LEU A 80 16.97 4.39 9.42
CA LEU A 80 16.82 5.76 8.91
C LEU A 80 17.10 6.81 10.01
N ASP A 81 16.73 6.51 11.26
CA ASP A 81 16.96 7.34 12.45
C ASP A 81 18.40 7.20 12.97
N GLN A 82 19.35 7.81 12.26
CA GLN A 82 20.78 7.75 12.60
C GLN A 82 21.10 8.25 14.02
N ASN A 83 20.29 9.18 14.53
CA ASN A 83 20.48 9.79 15.85
C ASN A 83 19.77 9.03 16.98
N LYS A 84 18.98 8.00 16.64
CA LYS A 84 18.15 7.22 17.58
C LYS A 84 17.24 8.10 18.43
N CYS A 85 16.69 9.16 17.83
CA CYS A 85 15.81 10.11 18.52
C CYS A 85 14.33 9.67 18.55
N GLY A 86 13.99 8.54 17.93
CA GLY A 86 12.64 7.98 17.93
C GLY A 86 11.69 8.61 16.90
N HIS A 87 12.21 9.46 16.03
CA HIS A 87 11.43 10.17 15.01
C HIS A 87 12.27 10.48 13.77
N LEU A 88 11.60 10.75 12.66
CA LEU A 88 12.20 11.34 11.45
C LEU A 88 11.62 12.74 11.24
N THR A 89 12.42 13.64 10.69
CA THR A 89 11.88 14.90 10.18
C THR A 89 11.08 14.65 8.90
N LYS A 90 10.16 15.56 8.58
CA LYS A 90 9.43 15.54 7.31
C LYS A 90 10.39 15.44 6.10
N ASP A 91 11.47 16.22 6.10
CA ASP A 91 12.40 16.27 4.97
C ASP A 91 13.18 14.96 4.80
N GLU A 92 13.59 14.32 5.90
CA GLU A 92 14.22 12.99 5.86
C GLU A 92 13.27 11.95 5.28
N LEU A 93 12.02 11.93 5.74
CA LEU A 93 11.03 10.99 5.24
C LEU A 93 10.74 11.20 3.74
N VAL A 94 10.54 12.45 3.30
CA VAL A 94 10.33 12.80 1.88
C VAL A 94 11.49 12.31 1.04
N LYS A 95 12.73 12.54 1.50
CA LYS A 95 13.92 12.09 0.78
C LYS A 95 13.89 10.58 0.57
N TYR A 96 13.72 9.80 1.63
CA TYR A 96 13.75 8.33 1.51
C TYR A 96 12.59 7.78 0.68
N MET A 97 11.39 8.36 0.78
CA MET A 97 10.20 7.85 0.09
C MET A 97 10.11 8.27 -1.39
N THR A 98 10.91 9.26 -1.82
CA THR A 98 10.91 9.74 -3.22
C THR A 98 12.21 9.43 -3.99
N GLU A 99 13.26 8.94 -3.33
CA GLU A 99 14.54 8.61 -3.97
C GLU A 99 14.80 7.10 -4.09
N GLU A 100 14.20 6.26 -3.23
CA GLU A 100 14.52 4.83 -3.12
C GLU A 100 13.31 3.93 -3.43
N GLY A 101 13.58 2.73 -3.95
CA GLY A 101 12.54 1.70 -4.15
C GLY A 101 11.54 2.06 -5.26
N GLU A 102 10.25 2.09 -4.89
CA GLU A 102 9.14 2.56 -5.72
C GLU A 102 8.78 3.98 -5.25
N PRO A 103 9.30 5.04 -5.92
CA PRO A 103 9.18 6.39 -5.43
C PRO A 103 7.73 6.85 -5.37
N PHE A 104 7.37 7.48 -4.25
CA PHE A 104 6.05 8.06 -4.10
C PHE A 104 5.89 9.23 -5.06
N THR A 105 4.69 9.35 -5.62
CA THR A 105 4.25 10.59 -6.26
C THR A 105 4.10 11.70 -5.23
N GLN A 106 4.07 12.95 -5.70
CA GLN A 106 3.87 14.10 -4.83
C GLN A 106 2.56 14.01 -4.03
N GLU A 107 1.50 13.50 -4.66
CA GLU A 107 0.18 13.31 -4.03
C GLU A 107 0.24 12.26 -2.93
N GLU A 108 0.80 11.08 -3.21
CA GLU A 108 0.98 10.02 -2.20
C GLU A 108 1.86 10.47 -1.03
N MET A 109 2.90 11.25 -1.31
CA MET A 109 3.76 11.82 -0.27
C MET A 109 3.00 12.82 0.61
N GLU A 110 2.18 13.69 0.02
CA GLU A 110 1.35 14.64 0.76
C GLU A 110 0.32 13.94 1.64
N GLU A 111 -0.34 12.92 1.12
CA GLU A 111 -1.28 12.09 1.87
C GLU A 111 -0.58 11.40 3.04
N MET A 112 0.56 10.76 2.80
CA MET A 112 1.36 10.11 3.85
C MET A 112 1.73 11.10 4.96
N LEU A 113 2.25 12.27 4.60
CA LEU A 113 2.67 13.28 5.59
C LEU A 113 1.48 13.82 6.38
N SER A 114 0.32 14.00 5.74
CA SER A 114 -0.88 14.47 6.42
C SER A 114 -1.35 13.52 7.52
N ALA A 115 -1.11 12.21 7.33
CA ALA A 115 -1.43 11.19 8.32
C ALA A 115 -0.32 10.98 9.37
N ALA A 116 0.95 11.14 8.98
CA ALA A 116 2.09 10.74 9.80
C ALA A 116 2.73 11.86 10.63
N VAL A 117 2.66 13.12 10.16
CA VAL A 117 3.37 14.24 10.77
C VAL A 117 2.60 14.75 11.98
N ASP A 118 3.29 14.84 13.11
CA ASP A 118 2.78 15.51 14.29
C ASP A 118 2.76 17.05 14.09
N PRO A 119 1.60 17.72 14.25
CA PRO A 119 1.45 19.13 13.92
C PRO A 119 2.18 20.08 14.89
N GLU A 120 2.52 19.64 16.10
CA GLU A 120 3.23 20.45 17.09
C GLU A 120 4.74 20.40 16.89
N THR A 121 5.25 19.23 16.51
CA THR A 121 6.69 18.96 16.40
C THR A 121 7.21 18.96 14.96
N ASN A 122 6.33 18.89 13.96
CA ASN A 122 6.65 18.73 12.54
C ASN A 122 7.53 17.50 12.24
N ASN A 123 7.42 16.47 13.10
CA ASN A 123 8.19 15.23 13.03
C ASN A 123 7.26 14.03 12.91
N VAL A 124 7.79 12.94 12.36
CA VAL A 124 7.11 11.65 12.25
C VAL A 124 7.65 10.72 13.33
N ARG A 125 6.84 10.45 14.36
CA ARG A 125 7.15 9.41 15.36
C ARG A 125 6.81 8.06 14.77
N TYR A 126 7.80 7.38 14.21
CA TYR A 126 7.58 6.18 13.40
C TYR A 126 6.91 5.03 14.16
N LYS A 127 7.08 4.90 15.48
CA LYS A 127 6.34 3.89 16.27
C LYS A 127 4.83 4.10 16.24
N ASP A 128 4.41 5.34 16.42
CA ASP A 128 2.99 5.71 16.36
C ASP A 128 2.47 5.49 14.94
N TYR A 129 3.24 5.91 13.94
CA TYR A 129 2.87 5.73 12.54
C TYR A 129 2.74 4.27 12.12
N ILE A 130 3.71 3.41 12.49
CA ILE A 130 3.62 1.96 12.23
C ILE A 130 2.39 1.36 12.90
N SER A 131 2.08 1.77 14.14
CA SER A 131 0.87 1.30 14.84
C SER A 131 -0.43 1.66 14.12
N MET A 132 -0.43 2.75 13.33
CA MET A 132 -1.57 3.11 12.46
C MET A 132 -1.63 2.28 11.17
N MET A 133 -0.48 1.79 10.68
CA MET A 133 -0.40 0.99 9.45
C MET A 133 -0.78 -0.47 9.68
N VAL A 134 -0.53 -0.99 10.88
CA VAL A 134 -0.91 -2.36 11.24
C VAL A 134 -2.40 -2.38 11.54
N VAL A 135 -3.17 -2.99 10.64
CA VAL A 135 -4.61 -3.22 10.86
C VAL A 135 -4.75 -4.24 11.99
N ASP A 136 -5.51 -3.90 13.04
CA ASP A 136 -5.87 -4.82 14.11
C ASP A 136 -6.49 -6.09 13.51
N GLU A 137 -5.84 -7.25 13.73
CA GLU A 137 -6.45 -8.56 13.52
C GLU A 137 -7.54 -8.76 14.61
N ASN A 138 -8.73 -8.18 14.40
CA ASN A 138 -9.93 -8.49 15.20
C ASN A 138 -10.62 -9.76 14.70
#